data_AF-A0A7C4R035-F1
#
_entry.id   AF-A0A7C4R035-F1
#
_cell.length_a   1.000
_cell.length_b   1.000
_cell.length_c   1.000
_cell.angle_alpha   90.00
_cell.angle_beta   90.00
_cell.angle_gamma   90.00
#
_symmetry.space_group_name_H-M   'P 1'
#
loop_
_entity.id
_entity.type
_entity.pdbx_description
1 polymer ?
#
loop_
_entity_poly.entity_id
_entity_poly.type
_entity_poly.pdbx_seq_one_letter_code
_entity_poly.pdbx_strand_id
1 'polypeptide(L)' 'MKRETRRAWRELAYYSSLGFSVALSIFIGLGAGLLVDRTWETSPWGMLVFLALGIAAAFRNLWLAVRKSRRL' A
#
# COMPACT_ATOMS: atom_id res chain seq x y z
N MET A 1 -28.95 -14.73 -14.68
CA MET A 1 -27.94 -13.76 -14.21
C MET A 1 -26.89 -14.48 -13.35
N LYS A 2 -25.84 -15.12 -13.90
CA LYS A 2 -24.98 -16.00 -13.06
C LYS A 2 -23.46 -15.97 -13.30
N ARG A 3 -22.95 -15.48 -14.45
CA ARG A 3 -21.50 -15.48 -14.75
C ARG A 3 -20.88 -14.08 -14.76
N GLU A 4 -21.52 -13.14 -15.45
CA GLU A 4 -21.10 -11.72 -15.52
C GLU A 4 -20.97 -11.08 -14.12
N THR A 5 -22.03 -11.15 -13.32
CA THR A 5 -22.04 -10.61 -11.95
C THR A 5 -20.95 -11.23 -11.08
N ARG A 6 -20.71 -12.54 -11.20
CA ARG A 6 -19.70 -13.25 -10.40
C ARG A 6 -18.26 -12.86 -10.79
N ARG A 7 -18.02 -12.51 -12.06
CA ARG A 7 -16.74 -11.93 -12.52
C ARG A 7 -16.56 -10.51 -12.01
N ALA A 8 -17.59 -9.67 -12.14
CA ALA A 8 -17.57 -8.30 -11.64
C ALA A 8 -17.28 -8.23 -10.13
N TRP A 9 -17.91 -9.10 -9.31
CA TRP A 9 -17.61 -9.21 -7.88
C TRP A 9 -16.17 -9.63 -7.60
N ARG A 10 -15.58 -10.49 -8.44
CA ARG A 10 -14.18 -10.94 -8.29
C ARG A 10 -13.19 -9.84 -8.65
N GLU A 11 -13.45 -9.10 -9.72
CA GLU A 11 -12.65 -7.94 -10.11
C GLU A 11 -12.73 -6.84 -9.06
N LEU A 12 -13.94 -6.50 -8.57
CA LEU A 12 -14.13 -5.54 -7.50
C LEU A 12 -13.39 -5.94 -6.21
N ALA A 13 -13.46 -7.21 -5.82
CA ALA A 13 -12.71 -7.71 -4.66
C ALA A 13 -11.19 -7.60 -4.88
N TYR A 14 -10.71 -7.88 -6.09
CA TYR A 14 -9.30 -7.74 -6.44
C TYR A 14 -8.84 -6.28 -6.37
N TYR A 15 -9.57 -5.35 -6.98
CA TYR A 15 -9.26 -3.91 -6.91
C TYR A 15 -9.34 -3.37 -5.47
N SER A 16 -10.33 -3.82 -4.68
CA SER A 16 -10.44 -3.45 -3.27
C SER A 16 -9.25 -3.95 -2.46
N SER A 17 -8.79 -5.18 -2.70
CA SER A 17 -7.62 -5.74 -2.02
C SER A 17 -6.33 -4.97 -2.35
N LEU A 18 -6.19 -4.52 -3.61
CA LEU A 18 -5.08 -3.66 -4.04
C LEU A 18 -5.11 -2.31 -3.33
N GLY A 19 -6.27 -1.64 -3.33
CA GLY A 19 -6.44 -0.36 -2.64
C GLY A 19 -6.17 -0.46 -1.14
N PHE A 20 -6.65 -1.53 -0.50
CA PHE A 20 -6.43 -1.77 0.93
C PHE A 20 -4.94 -2.01 1.24
N SER A 21 -4.22 -2.76 0.39
CA SER A 21 -2.79 -2.98 0.54
C SER A 21 -1.98 -1.67 0.41
N VAL A 22 -2.37 -0.78 -0.50
CA VAL A 22 -1.73 0.52 -0.67
C VAL A 22 -1.98 1.41 0.56
N ALA A 23 -3.24 1.47 1.01
CA ALA A 23 -3.60 2.24 2.20
C ALA A 23 -2.82 1.78 3.44
N LEU A 24 -2.79 0.46 3.71
CA LEU A 24 -2.04 -0.09 4.85
C LEU A 24 -0.55 0.26 4.79
N SER A 25 0.08 0.20 3.62
CA SER A 25 1.50 0.53 3.48
C SER A 25 1.79 2.01 3.78
N ILE A 26 0.88 2.92 3.37
CA ILE A 26 0.98 4.35 3.66
C ILE A 26 0.80 4.60 5.16
N PHE A 27 -0.20 3.98 5.81
CA PHE A 27 -0.43 4.11 7.24
C PHE A 27 0.76 3.62 8.07
N ILE A 28 1.37 2.49 7.71
CA ILE A 28 2.55 1.96 8.40
C ILE A 28 3.76 2.89 8.21
N GLY A 29 4.00 3.38 6.99
CA GLY A 29 5.09 4.32 6.71
C GLY A 29 4.95 5.64 7.45
N LEU A 30 3.74 6.21 7.47
CA LEU A 30 3.43 7.43 8.24
C LEU A 30 3.56 7.20 9.75
N GLY A 31 3.02 6.10 10.28
CA GLY A 31 3.10 5.79 11.71
C GLY A 31 4.55 5.63 12.18
N ALA A 32 5.37 4.88 11.43
CA ALA A 32 6.79 4.72 11.73
C ALA A 32 7.57 6.05 11.58
N GLY A 33 7.27 6.82 10.52
CA GLY A 33 7.90 8.14 10.30
C GLY A 33 7.60 9.13 11.41
N LEU A 34 6.35 9.19 11.88
CA LEU A 34 5.94 10.07 13.00
C LEU A 34 6.62 9.68 14.33
N LEU A 35 6.82 8.39 14.59
CA LEU A 35 7.54 7.94 15.77
C LEU A 35 9.00 8.39 15.74
N VAL A 36 9.67 8.27 14.59
CA VAL A 36 11.05 8.73 14.41
C VAL A 36 11.16 10.25 14.53
N ASP A 37 10.26 11.00 13.86
CA ASP A 37 10.24 12.47 13.90
C ASP A 37 10.04 12.99 15.32
N ARG A 38 9.19 12.32 16.13
CA ARG A 38 9.01 12.64 17.56
C ARG A 38 10.21 12.30 18.44
N THR A 39 10.99 11.29 18.07
CA THR A 39 12.11 10.84 18.91
C THR A 39 13.38 11.65 18.65
N TRP A 40 13.52 12.23 17.44
CA TRP A 40 14.72 12.95 17.02
C TRP A 40 14.55 14.47 16.88
N GLU A 41 13.35 15.02 17.15
CA GLU A 41 13.00 16.46 17.02
C GLU A 41 13.37 17.11 15.66
N THR A 42 13.69 16.31 14.64
CA THR A 42 14.15 16.75 13.30
C THR A 42 13.01 17.11 12.38
N SER A 43 11.90 17.58 12.94
CA SER A 43 10.66 17.78 12.19
C SER A 43 10.86 18.79 11.05
N PRO A 44 10.53 18.45 9.79
CA PRO A 44 9.75 17.29 9.32
C PRO A 44 10.54 16.30 8.44
N TRP A 45 11.85 16.19 8.63
CA TRP A 45 12.72 15.43 7.70
C TRP A 45 12.59 13.91 7.88
N GLY A 46 12.43 13.43 9.11
CA GLY A 46 12.27 12.00 9.40
C GLY A 46 10.96 11.46 8.81
N MET A 47 9.88 12.22 8.96
CA MET A 47 8.59 11.93 8.35
C MET A 47 8.68 11.86 6.81
N LEU A 48 9.35 12.81 6.15
CA LEU A 48 9.47 12.84 4.69
C LEU A 48 10.25 11.64 4.13
N VAL A 49 11.37 11.26 4.77
CA VAL A 49 12.18 10.11 4.35
C VAL A 49 11.42 8.79 4.54
N PHE A 50 10.76 8.61 5.70
CA PHE A 50 9.96 7.41 5.96
C PHE A 50 8.70 7.34 5.10
N LEU A 51 8.09 8.48 4.78
CA LEU A 51 6.98 8.55 3.83
C LEU A 51 7.44 8.14 2.43
N ALA A 52 8.56 8.68 1.95
CA ALA A 52 9.13 8.31 0.66
C ALA A 52 9.52 6.81 0.60
N LEU A 53 10.14 6.28 1.65
CA LEU A 53 10.45 4.85 1.78
C LEU A 53 9.19 4.00 1.85
N GLY A 54 8.17 4.43 2.60
CA GLY A 54 6.89 3.74 2.70
C GLY A 54 6.16 3.67 1.36
N ILE A 55 6.16 4.77 0.59
CA ILE A 55 5.62 4.82 -0.77
C ILE A 55 6.42 3.91 -1.70
N ALA A 56 7.75 3.97 -1.67
CA ALA A 56 8.60 3.12 -2.49
C ALA A 56 8.41 1.62 -2.19
N ALA A 57 8.31 1.26 -0.91
CA ALA A 57 8.03 -0.11 -0.47
C ALA A 57 6.61 -0.56 -0.88
N ALA A 58 5.61 0.31 -0.73
CA ALA A 58 4.24 0.07 -1.19
C ALA A 58 4.21 -0.27 -2.68
N PHE A 59 4.82 0.60 -3.51
CA PHE A 59 4.87 0.42 -4.96
C PHE A 59 5.63 -0.84 -5.36
N ARG A 60 6.76 -1.13 -4.72
CA ARG A 60 7.55 -2.34 -5.01
C ARG A 60 6.76 -3.61 -4.68
N ASN A 61 6.08 -3.63 -3.55
CA ASN A 61 5.29 -4.78 -3.11
C ASN A 61 4.01 -4.94 -3.96
N LEU A 62 3.35 -3.83 -4.30
CA LEU A 62 2.21 -3.80 -5.22
C LEU A 62 2.59 -4.33 -6.60
N TRP A 63 3.73 -3.91 -7.14
CA TRP A 63 4.21 -4.36 -8.45
C TRP A 63 4.53 -5.86 -8.45
N LEU A 64 5.17 -6.35 -7.39
CA LEU A 64 5.41 -7.78 -7.21
C LEU A 64 4.10 -8.57 -7.08
N ALA A 65 3.14 -8.08 -6.30
CA ALA A 65 1.83 -8.72 -6.10
C ALA A 65 1.02 -8.77 -7.41
N VAL A 66 0.94 -7.65 -8.15
CA VAL A 66 0.26 -7.59 -9.45
C VAL A 66 0.95 -8.48 -10.48
N ARG A 67 2.29 -8.53 -10.49
CA ARG A 67 3.05 -9.41 -11.39
C ARG A 67 2.87 -10.89 -11.03
N LYS A 68 2.70 -11.22 -9.75
CA LYS A 68 2.44 -12.59 -9.28
C LYS A 68 0.98 -12.99 -9.52
N SER A 69 0.03 -12.08 -9.38
CA SER A 69 -1.39 -12.32 -9.70
C SER A 69 -1.65 -12.54 -11.19
N ARG A 70 -0.77 -12.05 -12.08
CA ARG A 70 -0.84 -12.35 -13.53
C ARG A 70 -0.29 -13.71 -13.93
N ARG A 71 0.28 -14.50 -13.00
CA ARG A 71 0.79 -15.86 -13.24
C ARG A 71 -0.11 -16.97 -12.68
N LEU A 72 -1.28 -16.63 -12.14
CA LEU A 72 -2.34 -17.57 -11.73
C LEU A 72 -3.55 -17.37 -12.64
#